data_AF-A0A7M6DRC5-F1
#
_entry.id   AF-A0A7M6DRC5-F1
#
_cell.length_a   1.000
_cell.length_b   1.000
_cell.length_c   1.000
_cell.angle_alpha   90.00
_cell.angle_beta   90.00
_cell.angle_gamma   90.00
#
_symmetry.space_group_name_H-M   'P 1'
#
loop_
_entity.id
_entity.type
_entity.pdbx_description
1 polymer ?
#
loop_
_entity_poly.entity_id
_entity_poly.type
_entity_poly.pdbx_seq_one_letter_code
_entity_poly.pdbx_strand_id
1 'polypeptide(L)'
;MKGLEEEKAAKYGDEIKEKCKDIMQKQCSKVNRKLLVSKVFYYFFWSAYGSFFPLLGVYYKQIGMNPTQSGILVGCRPLIEFISAPSLGSLADKLNIRKVMLLFNICCWIAFVFPIGMIKPSDKTCHRYLMLAKNISEITSQETDEVNEFLKKNTPHEEPIKPHRKGNVVFSTDSIHSVFWVLLFLTIVGEFFASPAPTLADTATLNALGDNKDRYGRQRMFGSLGWGSAMFAVGFTIDALPMYTVCEVTISKDYTYAFYFFLFFMSIALLVATRFNFRDVGDYDETLHGTPRDVIHIFLTPNYTATVFAAFYAGLGMGLTRVFLFWHLEDLGAPPSLFGISSAVDHLSETLTYFFIDSLLQRVTHVQIIYAGLLINFVRFLLISMIVNPWLILPLDILQGFSHAGVWAALTSYLSKAAPKGYKAAVQGILQGFYYGLGRAVGAIGGGVFSHYYGTNLAFKLYGVGSIPVFLLMFLIVTVYNRKQSKSLLNQQICRENIAPENNKNQNNLVKNNDVEDGGNKLFFIPNDSNATSNDVPPISYESGDFYFDANDQNLDFSKTMGEPPQQTSEKHFK
;
A
#
# COMPACT_ATOMS: atom_id res chain seq x y z
N MET A 1 41.05 -50.55 28.37
CA MET A 1 39.75 -49.86 28.38
C MET A 1 39.84 -48.42 27.87
N LYS A 2 40.75 -47.57 28.36
CA LYS A 2 40.92 -46.18 27.86
C LYS A 2 41.12 -46.04 26.34
N GLY A 3 41.98 -46.84 25.71
CA GLY A 3 42.21 -46.74 24.26
C GLY A 3 41.01 -47.10 23.36
N LEU A 4 40.09 -47.93 23.87
CA LEU A 4 38.87 -48.35 23.15
C LEU A 4 37.76 -47.29 23.22
N GLU A 5 37.78 -46.44 24.24
CA GLU A 5 36.86 -45.30 24.38
C GLU A 5 37.31 -44.11 23.53
N GLU A 6 38.62 -43.87 23.44
CA GLU A 6 39.19 -42.81 22.59
C GLU A 6 38.95 -43.09 21.09
N GLU A 7 39.08 -44.34 20.66
CA GLU A 7 38.83 -44.74 19.26
C GLU A 7 37.33 -44.63 18.89
N LYS A 8 36.43 -44.94 19.82
CA LYS A 8 34.98 -44.73 19.63
C LYS A 8 34.60 -43.25 19.60
N ALA A 9 35.24 -42.42 20.43
CA ALA A 9 35.02 -40.97 20.44
C ALA A 9 35.52 -40.30 19.16
N ALA A 10 36.67 -40.74 18.63
CA ALA A 10 37.21 -40.27 17.35
C ALA A 10 36.28 -40.64 16.18
N LYS A 11 35.83 -41.90 16.13
CA LYS A 11 34.91 -42.39 15.08
C LYS A 11 33.55 -41.66 15.10
N TYR A 12 33.02 -41.40 16.30
CA TYR A 12 31.77 -40.64 16.47
C TYR A 12 31.92 -39.16 16.10
N GLY A 13 33.09 -38.56 16.37
CA GLY A 13 33.42 -37.19 15.96
C GLY A 13 33.52 -37.01 14.44
N ASP A 14 34.08 -38.00 13.74
CA ASP A 14 34.16 -38.00 12.27
C ASP A 14 32.78 -38.21 11.62
N GLU A 15 31.93 -39.06 12.19
CA GLU A 15 30.54 -39.27 11.74
C GLU A 15 29.69 -38.00 11.88
N ILE A 16 29.90 -37.22 12.94
CA ILE A 16 29.24 -35.91 13.15
C ILE A 16 29.75 -34.87 12.15
N LYS A 17 31.06 -34.81 11.91
CA LYS A 17 31.64 -33.89 10.92
C LYS A 17 31.13 -34.19 9.52
N GLU A 18 31.01 -35.46 9.15
CA GLU A 18 30.51 -35.88 7.86
C GLU A 18 29.02 -35.54 7.71
N LYS A 19 28.18 -35.80 8.72
CA LYS A 19 26.78 -35.33 8.76
C LYS A 19 26.66 -33.81 8.69
N CYS A 20 27.52 -33.06 9.36
CA CYS A 20 27.49 -31.60 9.35
C CYS A 20 27.89 -31.05 7.97
N LYS A 21 28.89 -31.68 7.33
CA LYS A 21 29.30 -31.37 5.95
C LYS A 21 28.17 -31.69 4.97
N ASP A 22 27.46 -32.81 5.15
CA ASP A 22 26.29 -33.19 4.35
C ASP A 22 25.10 -32.25 4.54
N ILE A 23 24.88 -31.74 5.76
CA ILE A 23 23.84 -30.72 6.06
C ILE A 23 24.21 -29.37 5.43
N MET A 24 25.46 -28.94 5.56
CA MET A 24 25.97 -27.71 4.93
C MET A 24 25.94 -27.81 3.39
N GLN A 25 26.25 -28.98 2.84
CA GLN A 25 26.23 -29.26 1.41
C GLN A 25 24.80 -29.43 0.87
N LYS A 26 23.85 -29.96 1.66
CA LYS A 26 22.41 -29.95 1.36
C LYS A 26 21.79 -28.55 1.46
N GLN A 27 22.25 -27.71 2.40
CA GLN A 27 21.86 -26.28 2.46
C GLN A 27 22.46 -25.46 1.31
N CYS A 28 23.61 -25.86 0.77
CA CYS A 28 24.22 -25.29 -0.45
C CYS A 28 23.77 -25.96 -1.76
N SER A 29 22.86 -26.95 -1.73
CA SER A 29 22.51 -27.76 -2.90
C SER A 29 21.36 -27.19 -3.72
N LYS A 30 21.66 -26.96 -5.02
CA LYS A 30 20.77 -26.65 -6.16
C LYS A 30 19.93 -25.37 -6.02
N VAL A 31 20.59 -24.22 -6.20
CA VAL A 31 19.91 -22.99 -6.63
C VAL A 31 19.09 -23.30 -7.89
N ASN A 32 17.76 -23.31 -7.77
CA ASN A 32 16.88 -23.49 -8.92
C ASN A 32 17.08 -22.30 -9.87
N ARG A 33 17.81 -22.52 -10.98
CA ARG A 33 18.14 -21.47 -11.96
C ARG A 33 16.91 -20.74 -12.51
N LYS A 34 15.74 -21.39 -12.58
CA LYS A 34 14.50 -20.74 -13.02
C LYS A 34 13.98 -19.74 -11.98
N LEU A 35 13.97 -20.12 -10.71
CA LEU A 35 13.53 -19.25 -9.60
C LEU A 35 14.56 -18.18 -9.26
N LEU A 36 15.84 -18.41 -9.58
CA LEU A 36 16.89 -17.41 -9.43
C LEU A 36 16.61 -16.17 -10.30
N VAL A 37 16.10 -16.35 -11.53
CA VAL A 37 15.74 -15.24 -12.42
C VAL A 37 14.73 -14.32 -11.74
N SER A 38 13.66 -14.88 -11.16
CA SER A 38 12.64 -14.11 -10.43
C SER A 38 13.24 -13.36 -9.24
N LYS A 39 14.07 -14.02 -8.41
CA LYS A 39 14.69 -13.37 -7.23
C LYS A 39 15.58 -12.19 -7.62
N VAL A 40 16.44 -12.41 -8.62
CA VAL A 40 17.38 -11.40 -9.12
C VAL A 40 16.60 -10.26 -9.77
N PHE A 41 15.57 -10.56 -10.57
CA PHE A 41 14.70 -9.56 -11.17
C PHE A 41 14.02 -8.70 -10.10
N TYR A 42 13.36 -9.31 -9.11
CA TYR A 42 12.69 -8.55 -8.05
C TYR A 42 13.66 -7.67 -7.29
N TYR A 43 14.83 -8.19 -6.95
CA TYR A 43 15.86 -7.40 -6.28
C TYR A 43 16.20 -6.15 -7.11
N PHE A 44 16.64 -6.31 -8.36
CA PHE A 44 17.07 -5.18 -9.18
C PHE A 44 15.96 -4.24 -9.62
N PHE A 45 14.78 -4.76 -9.95
CA PHE A 45 13.62 -3.95 -10.34
C PHE A 45 13.17 -3.05 -9.17
N TRP A 46 13.03 -3.61 -7.97
CA TRP A 46 12.64 -2.84 -6.79
C TRP A 46 13.80 -2.01 -6.21
N SER A 47 15.07 -2.40 -6.43
CA SER A 47 16.22 -1.52 -6.17
C SER A 47 16.18 -0.27 -7.04
N ALA A 48 15.81 -0.41 -8.32
CA ALA A 48 15.63 0.75 -9.19
C ALA A 48 14.51 1.65 -8.65
N TYR A 49 13.36 1.10 -8.25
CA TYR A 49 12.30 1.93 -7.64
C TYR A 49 12.78 2.61 -6.35
N GLY A 50 13.40 1.84 -5.44
CA GLY A 50 13.89 2.33 -4.17
C GLY A 50 14.97 3.40 -4.28
N SER A 51 15.78 3.38 -5.35
CA SER A 51 16.87 4.35 -5.52
C SER A 51 16.40 5.77 -5.82
N PHE A 52 15.17 5.96 -6.36
CA PHE A 52 14.72 7.31 -6.76
C PHE A 52 13.30 7.67 -6.31
N PHE A 53 12.33 6.75 -6.26
CA PHE A 53 10.94 7.10 -5.92
C PHE A 53 10.81 7.81 -4.56
N PRO A 54 11.49 7.36 -3.49
CA PRO A 54 11.42 8.04 -2.19
C PRO A 54 11.94 9.48 -2.24
N LEU A 55 12.88 9.78 -3.14
CA LEU A 55 13.54 11.08 -3.26
C LEU A 55 12.84 12.02 -4.24
N LEU A 56 11.78 11.58 -4.93
CA LEU A 56 11.23 12.33 -6.04
C LEU A 56 10.62 13.69 -5.63
N GLY A 57 9.93 13.75 -4.49
CA GLY A 57 9.41 15.01 -3.95
C GLY A 57 10.54 16.00 -3.66
N VAL A 58 11.61 15.51 -3.04
CA VAL A 58 12.80 16.32 -2.72
C VAL A 58 13.56 16.75 -3.98
N TYR A 59 13.65 15.89 -4.99
CA TYR A 59 14.23 16.26 -6.30
C TYR A 59 13.43 17.38 -6.98
N TYR A 60 12.10 17.31 -6.99
CA TYR A 60 11.27 18.36 -7.58
C TYR A 60 11.42 19.69 -6.82
N LYS A 61 11.56 19.65 -5.50
CA LYS A 61 11.94 20.80 -4.68
C LYS A 61 13.32 21.38 -5.08
N GLN A 62 14.33 20.54 -5.29
CA GLN A 62 15.69 20.96 -5.71
C GLN A 62 15.66 21.76 -7.02
N ILE A 63 14.78 21.42 -7.96
CA ILE A 63 14.65 22.13 -9.24
C ILE A 63 13.65 23.31 -9.18
N GLY A 64 13.21 23.70 -7.98
CA GLY A 64 12.40 24.89 -7.76
C GLY A 64 10.88 24.70 -7.89
N MET A 65 10.39 23.46 -8.00
CA MET A 65 8.95 23.22 -8.06
C MET A 65 8.29 23.44 -6.70
N ASN A 66 7.06 23.93 -6.72
CA ASN A 66 6.25 24.07 -5.52
C ASN A 66 5.64 22.71 -5.08
N PRO A 67 5.10 22.61 -3.85
CA PRO A 67 4.46 21.38 -3.37
C PRO A 67 3.29 20.89 -4.24
N THR A 68 2.49 21.78 -4.81
CA THR A 68 1.37 21.42 -5.70
C THR A 68 1.86 20.70 -6.94
N GLN A 69 2.84 21.27 -7.65
CA GLN A 69 3.44 20.68 -8.84
C GLN A 69 4.05 19.30 -8.54
N SER A 70 4.77 19.19 -7.42
CA SER A 70 5.39 17.94 -6.98
C SER A 70 4.37 16.87 -6.63
N GLY A 71 3.29 17.26 -5.93
CA GLY A 71 2.17 16.40 -5.60
C GLY A 71 1.42 15.89 -6.84
N ILE A 72 1.23 16.74 -7.85
CA ILE A 72 0.64 16.34 -9.15
C ILE A 72 1.54 15.33 -9.88
N LEU A 73 2.84 15.60 -10.00
CA LEU A 73 3.78 14.73 -10.72
C LEU A 73 3.92 13.35 -10.07
N VAL A 74 3.93 13.26 -8.73
CA VAL A 74 4.00 11.95 -8.05
C VAL A 74 2.61 11.29 -8.00
N GLY A 75 1.55 12.07 -7.76
CA GLY A 75 0.21 11.58 -7.51
C GLY A 75 -0.55 11.12 -8.76
N CYS A 76 -0.20 11.60 -9.96
CA CYS A 76 -0.80 11.11 -11.19
C CYS A 76 -0.39 9.67 -11.53
N ARG A 77 0.82 9.24 -11.12
CA ARG A 77 1.34 7.89 -11.39
C ARG A 77 0.40 6.77 -10.94
N PRO A 78 -0.04 6.70 -9.66
CA PRO A 78 -0.94 5.64 -9.23
C PRO A 78 -2.32 5.66 -9.91
N LEU A 79 -2.82 6.81 -10.40
CA LEU A 79 -4.05 6.85 -11.20
C LEU A 79 -3.85 6.19 -12.57
N ILE A 80 -2.70 6.44 -13.19
CA ILE A 80 -2.35 5.89 -14.50
C ILE A 80 -2.09 4.39 -14.38
N GLU A 81 -1.35 3.97 -13.36
CA GLU A 81 -1.12 2.56 -13.04
C GLU A 81 -2.44 1.81 -12.86
N PHE A 82 -3.40 2.40 -12.13
CA PHE A 82 -4.71 1.82 -11.88
C PHE A 82 -5.50 1.50 -13.17
N ILE A 83 -5.38 2.34 -14.20
CA ILE A 83 -6.08 2.17 -15.48
C ILE A 83 -5.26 1.33 -16.46
N SER A 84 -3.96 1.56 -16.51
CA SER A 84 -3.09 0.98 -17.54
C SER A 84 -2.73 -0.47 -17.25
N ALA A 85 -2.41 -0.83 -16.00
CA ALA A 85 -1.93 -2.17 -15.67
C ALA A 85 -2.94 -3.28 -16.07
N PRO A 86 -4.26 -3.16 -15.80
CA PRO A 86 -5.24 -4.13 -16.28
C PRO A 86 -5.38 -4.13 -17.82
N SER A 87 -5.36 -2.96 -18.43
CA SER A 87 -5.61 -2.77 -19.87
C SER A 87 -4.49 -3.37 -20.73
N LEU A 88 -3.24 -3.00 -20.47
CA LEU A 88 -2.07 -3.49 -21.21
C LEU A 88 -1.67 -4.91 -20.77
N GLY A 89 -1.91 -5.28 -19.51
CA GLY A 89 -1.74 -6.65 -19.03
C GLY A 89 -2.66 -7.62 -19.79
N SER A 90 -3.96 -7.31 -19.86
CA SER A 90 -4.92 -8.12 -20.62
C SER A 90 -4.60 -8.18 -22.12
N LEU A 91 -4.11 -7.08 -22.70
CA LEU A 91 -3.66 -7.06 -24.09
C LEU A 91 -2.48 -8.00 -24.33
N ALA A 92 -1.50 -8.01 -23.41
CA ALA A 92 -0.34 -8.88 -23.49
C ALA A 92 -0.71 -10.37 -23.43
N ASP A 93 -1.72 -10.69 -22.61
CA ASP A 93 -2.28 -12.04 -22.52
C ASP A 93 -3.04 -12.44 -23.79
N LYS A 94 -3.93 -11.59 -24.31
CA LYS A 94 -4.71 -11.89 -25.54
C LYS A 94 -3.85 -12.11 -26.78
N LEU A 95 -2.76 -11.36 -26.90
CA LEU A 95 -1.86 -11.44 -28.04
C LEU A 95 -0.72 -12.45 -27.83
N ASN A 96 -0.63 -13.11 -26.67
CA ASN A 96 0.49 -13.99 -26.29
C ASN A 96 1.89 -13.34 -26.43
N ILE A 97 1.97 -12.02 -26.27
CA ILE A 97 3.22 -11.25 -26.37
C ILE A 97 3.79 -10.85 -24.99
N ARG A 98 3.41 -11.54 -23.92
CA ARG A 98 3.80 -11.25 -22.53
C ARG A 98 5.28 -10.91 -22.33
N LYS A 99 6.17 -11.68 -22.95
CA LYS A 99 7.63 -11.43 -22.87
C LYS A 99 8.04 -10.11 -23.53
N VAL A 100 7.54 -9.87 -24.74
CA VAL A 100 7.84 -8.66 -25.50
C VAL A 100 7.28 -7.45 -24.78
N MET A 101 6.06 -7.55 -24.26
CA MET A 101 5.43 -6.50 -23.45
C MET A 101 6.26 -6.21 -22.19
N LEU A 102 6.71 -7.23 -21.44
CA LEU A 102 7.54 -7.01 -20.25
C LEU A 102 8.82 -6.23 -20.58
N LEU A 103 9.54 -6.63 -21.65
CA LEU A 103 10.75 -5.93 -22.07
C LEU A 103 10.46 -4.50 -22.53
N PHE A 104 9.40 -4.30 -23.29
CA PHE A 104 8.94 -2.98 -23.73
C PHE A 104 8.65 -2.07 -22.52
N ASN A 105 7.91 -2.55 -21.52
CA ASN A 105 7.56 -1.78 -20.33
C ASN A 105 8.81 -1.34 -19.54
N ILE A 106 9.82 -2.22 -19.40
CA ILE A 106 11.08 -1.89 -18.73
C ILE A 106 11.90 -0.88 -19.56
N CYS A 107 11.92 -1.03 -20.89
CA CYS A 107 12.52 -0.03 -21.77
C CYS A 107 11.82 1.33 -21.64
N CYS A 108 10.50 1.38 -21.51
CA CYS A 108 9.74 2.60 -21.24
C CYS A 108 10.09 3.21 -19.88
N TRP A 109 10.25 2.39 -18.82
CA TRP A 109 10.77 2.88 -17.53
C TRP A 109 12.09 3.64 -17.72
N ILE A 110 13.05 3.07 -18.44
CA ILE A 110 14.34 3.71 -18.69
C ILE A 110 14.16 4.98 -19.55
N ALA A 111 13.47 4.87 -20.67
CA ALA A 111 13.35 5.92 -21.68
C ALA A 111 12.58 7.16 -21.18
N PHE A 112 11.62 6.99 -20.26
CA PHE A 112 10.80 8.10 -19.78
C PHE A 112 11.19 8.59 -18.38
N VAL A 113 11.76 7.75 -17.51
CA VAL A 113 12.10 8.17 -16.14
C VAL A 113 13.51 8.70 -16.01
N PHE A 114 14.49 8.12 -16.70
CA PHE A 114 15.85 8.64 -16.63
C PHE A 114 15.96 10.11 -17.11
N PRO A 115 15.30 10.53 -18.21
CA PRO A 115 15.34 11.93 -18.64
C PRO A 115 14.76 12.93 -17.64
N ILE A 116 13.86 12.51 -16.74
CA ILE A 116 13.30 13.39 -15.70
C ILE A 116 14.42 13.99 -14.83
N GLY A 117 15.48 13.22 -14.55
CA GLY A 117 16.64 13.68 -13.79
C GLY A 117 17.52 14.68 -14.54
N MET A 118 17.43 14.71 -15.88
CA MET A 118 18.28 15.52 -16.75
C MET A 118 17.64 16.87 -17.09
N ILE A 119 16.31 16.94 -17.06
CA ILE A 119 15.56 18.15 -17.37
C ILE A 119 15.57 19.07 -16.14
N LYS A 120 16.25 20.21 -16.27
CA LYS A 120 16.35 21.25 -15.24
C LYS A 120 15.98 22.61 -15.85
N PRO A 121 15.39 23.54 -15.08
CA PRO A 121 15.08 24.88 -15.57
C PRO A 121 16.36 25.63 -15.99
N SER A 122 16.30 26.30 -17.15
CA SER A 122 17.45 26.98 -17.78
C SER A 122 17.79 28.31 -17.12
N ASP A 123 16.78 29.07 -16.70
CA ASP A 123 16.98 30.45 -16.24
C ASP A 123 17.04 30.52 -14.72
N LYS A 124 18.23 30.84 -14.21
CA LYS A 124 18.50 31.04 -12.78
C LYS A 124 19.05 32.44 -12.60
N THR A 125 18.29 33.33 -11.98
CA THR A 125 18.79 34.64 -11.57
C THR A 125 19.32 34.53 -10.16
N CYS A 126 20.58 34.93 -9.99
CA CYS A 126 21.29 34.82 -8.72
C CYS A 126 21.45 36.21 -8.15
N HIS A 127 20.52 36.58 -7.27
CA HIS A 127 20.63 37.84 -6.53
C HIS A 127 21.65 37.67 -5.41
N ARG A 128 22.69 38.52 -5.45
CA ARG A 128 23.75 38.58 -4.44
C ARG A 128 23.47 39.77 -3.54
N TYR A 129 22.84 39.54 -2.40
CA TYR A 129 22.67 40.58 -1.39
C TYR A 129 23.94 40.69 -0.54
N LEU A 130 24.43 41.92 -0.36
CA LEU A 130 25.60 42.22 0.48
C LEU A 130 25.09 42.49 1.91
N MET A 131 25.13 41.49 2.78
CA MET A 131 24.72 41.65 4.18
C MET A 131 25.80 42.41 4.96
N LEU A 132 25.55 43.69 5.24
CA LEU A 132 26.33 44.52 6.16
C LEU A 132 25.55 44.66 7.48
N ALA A 133 25.61 43.68 8.38
CA ALA A 133 25.15 43.89 9.76
C ALA A 133 25.77 42.89 10.75
N LYS A 134 26.26 43.44 11.87
CA LYS A 134 26.79 42.72 13.04
C LYS A 134 25.71 42.42 14.10
N ASN A 135 24.46 42.82 13.89
CA ASN A 135 23.32 42.51 14.77
C ASN A 135 22.04 42.26 13.96
N ILE A 136 21.40 41.13 14.26
CA ILE A 136 20.23 40.59 13.57
C ILE A 136 18.98 41.02 14.33
N SER A 137 18.22 41.95 13.77
CA SER A 137 16.79 42.12 14.09
C SER A 137 16.14 42.88 12.94
N GLU A 138 15.21 42.21 12.27
CA GLU A 138 14.39 42.66 11.13
C GLU A 138 15.09 42.74 9.76
N ILE A 139 14.90 41.69 8.96
CA ILE A 139 15.16 41.70 7.52
C ILE A 139 13.88 42.22 6.85
N THR A 140 13.87 43.49 6.49
CA THR A 140 12.84 44.06 5.60
C THR A 140 13.26 43.81 4.15
N SER A 141 12.35 43.22 3.39
CA SER A 141 12.49 42.95 1.96
C SER A 141 12.44 44.24 1.14
N GLN A 142 13.57 44.72 0.62
CA GLN A 142 13.71 45.50 -0.62
C GLN A 142 15.19 45.85 -0.82
N GLU A 143 15.80 45.39 -1.93
CA GLU A 143 17.03 46.00 -2.43
C GLU A 143 16.62 47.22 -3.26
N THR A 144 16.99 48.41 -2.81
CA THR A 144 16.92 49.66 -3.59
C THR A 144 18.33 50.20 -3.80
N ASP A 145 18.53 50.91 -4.90
CA ASP A 145 19.77 51.56 -5.37
C ASP A 145 20.45 52.52 -4.35
N GLU A 146 19.85 52.73 -3.18
CA GLU A 146 20.29 53.62 -2.09
C GLU A 146 21.55 53.11 -1.35
N VAL A 147 21.84 51.81 -1.37
CA VAL A 147 23.00 51.22 -0.66
C VAL A 147 24.33 51.73 -1.22
N ASN A 148 24.39 52.00 -2.53
CA ASN A 148 25.58 52.54 -3.18
C ASN A 148 25.82 54.03 -2.87
N GLU A 149 24.77 54.77 -2.52
CA GLU A 149 24.87 56.17 -2.13
C GLU A 149 25.29 56.32 -0.65
N PHE A 150 24.83 55.42 0.22
CA PHE A 150 25.16 55.40 1.65
C PHE A 150 26.64 55.05 1.93
N LEU A 151 27.22 54.11 1.19
CA LEU A 151 28.63 53.71 1.33
C LEU A 151 29.62 54.81 0.91
N LYS A 152 29.17 55.82 0.17
CA LYS A 152 30.05 56.84 -0.40
C LYS A 152 30.41 57.98 0.55
N LYS A 153 29.75 58.12 1.72
CA LYS A 153 29.87 59.37 2.47
C LYS A 153 30.42 59.34 3.89
N ASN A 154 30.39 58.27 4.68
CA ASN A 154 30.95 58.35 6.04
C ASN A 154 31.35 56.98 6.63
N THR A 155 32.64 56.61 6.57
CA THR A 155 33.24 55.81 7.66
C THR A 155 34.76 55.95 7.67
N PRO A 156 35.37 56.50 8.74
CA PRO A 156 36.82 56.50 8.95
C PRO A 156 37.30 55.15 9.50
N HIS A 157 38.47 54.70 9.00
CA HIS A 157 39.34 53.61 9.48
C HIS A 157 38.76 52.61 10.50
N GLU A 158 37.91 51.69 10.03
CA GLU A 158 37.76 50.36 10.64
C GLU A 158 38.18 49.31 9.62
N GLU A 159 38.82 48.23 10.08
CA GLU A 159 39.22 47.11 9.22
C GLU A 159 38.00 46.64 8.38
N PRO A 160 38.20 46.38 7.08
CA PRO A 160 37.09 46.04 6.19
C PRO A 160 36.37 44.79 6.72
N ILE A 161 35.11 44.96 7.11
CA ILE A 161 34.19 43.87 7.46
C ILE A 161 34.23 42.89 6.28
N LYS A 162 34.72 41.66 6.50
CA LYS A 162 34.67 40.61 5.47
C LYS A 162 33.20 40.30 5.20
N PRO A 163 32.67 40.59 3.99
CA PRO A 163 31.26 40.39 3.72
C PRO A 163 30.94 38.89 3.69
N HIS A 164 30.03 38.43 4.55
CA HIS A 164 29.41 37.13 4.40
C HIS A 164 28.37 37.19 3.28
N ARG A 165 28.80 36.80 2.07
CA ARG A 165 27.95 36.78 0.87
C ARG A 165 26.96 35.62 0.98
N LYS A 166 25.68 35.89 1.25
CA LYS A 166 24.56 34.92 1.11
C LYS A 166 23.82 35.25 -0.18
N GLY A 167 23.92 34.40 -1.19
CA GLY A 167 23.09 34.51 -2.39
C GLY A 167 21.82 33.69 -2.23
N ASN A 168 20.72 34.14 -2.83
CA ASN A 168 19.51 33.34 -2.99
C ASN A 168 19.36 33.01 -4.47
N VAL A 169 19.05 31.75 -4.78
CA VAL A 169 18.78 31.33 -6.16
C VAL A 169 17.28 31.47 -6.40
N VAL A 170 16.93 32.34 -7.34
CA VAL A 170 15.56 32.52 -7.80
C VAL A 170 15.44 31.85 -9.16
N PHE A 171 14.54 30.87 -9.24
CA PHE A 171 14.20 30.23 -10.51
C PHE A 171 13.13 31.04 -11.23
N SER A 172 13.25 31.18 -12.55
CA SER A 172 12.19 31.80 -13.34
C SER A 172 10.92 30.94 -13.31
N THR A 173 9.80 31.55 -12.97
CA THR A 173 8.47 30.92 -12.93
C THR A 173 8.12 30.31 -14.29
N ASP A 174 8.42 31.00 -15.40
CA ASP A 174 8.14 30.52 -16.77
C ASP A 174 8.97 29.27 -17.13
N SER A 175 10.24 29.25 -16.72
CA SER A 175 11.12 28.09 -16.86
C SER A 175 10.59 26.89 -16.06
N ILE A 176 10.17 27.09 -14.81
CA ILE A 176 9.59 26.03 -13.98
C ILE A 176 8.29 25.50 -14.60
N HIS A 177 7.40 26.38 -15.06
CA HIS A 177 6.15 25.98 -15.70
C HIS A 177 6.39 25.15 -16.96
N SER A 178 7.35 25.55 -17.80
CA SER A 178 7.73 24.82 -19.00
C SER A 178 8.26 23.43 -18.65
N VAL A 179 9.19 23.34 -17.69
CA VAL A 179 9.73 22.07 -17.20
C VAL A 179 8.63 21.19 -16.61
N PHE A 180 7.72 21.76 -15.81
CA PHE A 180 6.61 21.02 -15.20
C PHE A 180 5.77 20.29 -16.25
N TRP A 181 5.36 20.96 -17.34
CA TRP A 181 4.55 20.33 -18.38
C TRP A 181 5.31 19.22 -19.13
N VAL A 182 6.61 19.40 -19.37
CA VAL A 182 7.45 18.35 -19.96
C VAL A 182 7.56 17.16 -19.01
N LEU A 183 7.82 17.37 -17.72
CA LEU A 183 7.90 16.30 -16.73
C LEU A 183 6.56 15.58 -16.54
N LEU A 184 5.45 16.31 -16.61
CA LEU A 184 4.11 15.76 -16.53
C LEU A 184 3.82 14.87 -17.74
N PHE A 185 4.14 15.34 -18.95
CA PHE A 185 4.02 14.54 -20.17
C PHE A 185 4.85 13.25 -20.09
N LEU A 186 6.13 13.36 -19.74
CA LEU A 186 7.02 12.20 -19.58
C LEU A 186 6.51 11.22 -18.52
N THR A 187 6.01 11.74 -17.40
CA THR A 187 5.44 10.91 -16.34
C THR A 187 4.18 10.21 -16.79
N ILE A 188 3.26 10.89 -17.48
CA ILE A 188 1.99 10.29 -17.90
C ILE A 188 2.23 9.17 -18.92
N VAL A 189 2.98 9.48 -19.97
CA VAL A 189 3.27 8.53 -21.06
C VAL A 189 4.15 7.39 -20.55
N GLY A 190 5.18 7.72 -19.77
CA GLY A 190 6.08 6.74 -19.18
C GLY A 190 5.35 5.75 -18.28
N GLU A 191 4.58 6.25 -17.30
CA GLU A 191 3.86 5.38 -16.37
C GLU A 191 2.81 4.53 -17.08
N PHE A 192 2.12 5.09 -18.08
CA PHE A 192 1.12 4.35 -18.85
C PHE A 192 1.74 3.09 -19.47
N PHE A 193 2.83 3.23 -20.22
CA PHE A 193 3.46 2.06 -20.85
C PHE A 193 4.23 1.18 -19.86
N ALA A 194 4.76 1.74 -18.78
CA ALA A 194 5.68 1.03 -17.92
C ALA A 194 5.01 0.28 -16.74
N SER A 195 3.78 0.67 -16.37
CA SER A 195 3.02 0.10 -15.24
C SER A 195 2.74 -1.41 -15.26
N PRO A 196 2.58 -2.13 -16.40
CA PRO A 196 2.30 -3.58 -16.37
C PRO A 196 3.54 -4.46 -16.12
N ALA A 197 4.74 -3.88 -16.02
CA ALA A 197 5.96 -4.66 -15.81
C ALA A 197 5.94 -5.53 -14.53
N PRO A 198 5.53 -5.03 -13.34
CA PRO A 198 5.50 -5.85 -12.12
C PRO A 198 4.50 -7.00 -12.23
N THR A 199 3.30 -6.76 -12.77
CA THR A 199 2.26 -7.78 -12.89
C THR A 199 2.67 -8.90 -13.86
N LEU A 200 3.30 -8.56 -14.98
CA LEU A 200 3.83 -9.56 -15.92
C LEU A 200 4.97 -10.40 -15.31
N ALA A 201 5.85 -9.78 -14.51
CA ALA A 201 6.90 -10.49 -13.80
C ALA A 201 6.34 -11.43 -12.71
N ASP A 202 5.28 -11.02 -12.04
CA ASP A 202 4.54 -11.84 -11.08
C ASP A 202 3.92 -13.06 -11.76
N THR A 203 3.24 -12.86 -12.90
CA THR A 203 2.69 -13.96 -13.71
C THR A 203 3.79 -14.92 -14.17
N ALA A 204 4.93 -14.42 -14.67
CA ALA A 204 6.06 -15.27 -15.06
C ALA A 204 6.61 -16.09 -13.89
N THR A 205 6.70 -15.48 -12.70
CA THR A 205 7.19 -16.14 -11.49
C THR A 205 6.23 -17.21 -10.99
N LEU A 206 4.92 -16.92 -10.96
CA LEU A 206 3.89 -17.88 -10.59
C LEU A 206 3.88 -19.08 -11.56
N ASN A 207 4.02 -18.82 -12.86
CA ASN A 207 4.14 -19.88 -13.86
C ASN A 207 5.41 -20.73 -13.66
N ALA A 208 6.52 -20.11 -13.25
CA ALA A 208 7.76 -20.83 -12.96
C ALA A 208 7.69 -21.68 -11.66
N LEU A 209 6.81 -21.32 -10.73
CA LEU A 209 6.58 -22.06 -9.48
C LEU A 209 5.70 -23.30 -9.66
N GLY A 210 4.85 -23.33 -10.69
CA GLY A 210 3.94 -24.45 -10.95
C GLY A 210 3.01 -24.68 -9.76
N ASP A 211 3.02 -25.88 -9.20
CA ASP A 211 2.18 -26.26 -8.04
C ASP A 211 2.62 -25.60 -6.73
N ASN A 212 3.87 -25.11 -6.64
CA ASN A 212 4.42 -24.51 -5.42
C ASN A 212 4.15 -22.99 -5.32
N LYS A 213 2.92 -22.55 -5.68
CA LYS A 213 2.54 -21.12 -5.68
C LYS A 213 2.60 -20.49 -4.28
N ASP A 214 2.46 -21.29 -3.22
CA ASP A 214 2.66 -20.92 -1.82
C ASP A 214 4.04 -20.27 -1.56
N ARG A 215 5.05 -20.63 -2.36
CA ARG A 215 6.42 -20.10 -2.23
C ARG A 215 6.62 -18.77 -2.97
N TYR A 216 5.59 -18.19 -3.55
CA TYR A 216 5.65 -16.90 -4.25
C TYR A 216 6.20 -15.78 -3.35
N GLY A 217 5.70 -15.70 -2.11
CA GLY A 217 6.15 -14.68 -1.14
C GLY A 217 7.65 -14.70 -0.90
N ARG A 218 8.27 -15.89 -0.88
CA ARG A 218 9.74 -16.04 -0.75
C ARG A 218 10.53 -15.47 -1.93
N GLN A 219 9.93 -15.42 -3.12
CA GLN A 219 10.56 -14.78 -4.27
C GLN A 219 10.36 -13.26 -4.22
N ARG A 220 9.13 -12.84 -3.93
CA ARG A 220 8.74 -11.42 -3.90
C ARG A 220 9.45 -10.63 -2.81
N MET A 221 9.82 -11.26 -1.70
CA MET A 221 10.58 -10.67 -0.59
C MET A 221 11.94 -10.08 -1.02
N PHE A 222 12.57 -10.63 -2.07
CA PHE A 222 13.79 -10.04 -2.62
C PHE A 222 13.57 -8.62 -3.16
N GLY A 223 12.34 -8.26 -3.53
CA GLY A 223 11.98 -6.90 -3.91
C GLY A 223 12.09 -5.91 -2.75
N SER A 224 11.57 -6.26 -1.57
CA SER A 224 11.69 -5.39 -0.37
C SER A 224 13.15 -5.22 0.04
N LEU A 225 13.95 -6.30 -0.03
CA LEU A 225 15.40 -6.25 0.19
C LEU A 225 16.08 -5.32 -0.82
N GLY A 226 15.70 -5.41 -2.10
CA GLY A 226 16.19 -4.54 -3.17
C GLY A 226 15.90 -3.08 -2.92
N TRP A 227 14.67 -2.73 -2.57
CA TRP A 227 14.26 -1.37 -2.25
C TRP A 227 15.08 -0.79 -1.09
N GLY A 228 15.07 -1.46 0.06
CA GLY A 228 15.72 -0.96 1.28
C GLY A 228 17.23 -0.79 1.10
N SER A 229 17.90 -1.79 0.50
CA SER A 229 19.35 -1.73 0.27
C SER A 229 19.76 -0.64 -0.75
N ALA A 230 18.98 -0.45 -1.82
CA ALA A 230 19.26 0.59 -2.80
C ALA A 230 19.07 2.00 -2.22
N MET A 231 17.95 2.26 -1.53
CA MET A 231 17.70 3.56 -0.92
C MET A 231 18.73 3.89 0.18
N PHE A 232 19.12 2.88 0.97
CA PHE A 232 20.21 3.02 1.94
C PHE A 232 21.53 3.42 1.25
N ALA A 233 21.95 2.69 0.21
CA ALA A 233 23.18 3.00 -0.53
C ALA A 233 23.14 4.39 -1.18
N VAL A 234 22.02 4.77 -1.79
CA VAL A 234 21.82 6.08 -2.42
C VAL A 234 21.89 7.19 -1.38
N GLY A 235 21.21 7.05 -0.24
CA GLY A 235 21.22 8.04 0.83
C GLY A 235 22.63 8.36 1.33
N PHE A 236 23.43 7.33 1.63
CA PHE A 236 24.83 7.52 2.03
C PHE A 236 25.72 8.07 0.90
N THR A 237 25.50 7.64 -0.33
CA THR A 237 26.27 8.14 -1.48
C THR A 237 26.02 9.64 -1.69
N ILE A 238 24.75 10.06 -1.71
CA ILE A 238 24.38 11.47 -1.85
C ILE A 238 24.95 12.29 -0.68
N ASP A 239 24.92 11.76 0.55
CA ASP A 239 25.46 12.46 1.71
C ASP A 239 26.99 12.61 1.68
N ALA A 240 27.72 11.62 1.16
CA ALA A 240 29.17 11.68 0.99
C ALA A 240 29.62 12.63 -0.14
N LEU A 241 28.74 12.92 -1.10
CA LEU A 241 29.04 13.79 -2.22
C LEU A 241 28.99 15.28 -1.83
N PRO A 242 29.76 16.14 -2.53
CA PRO A 242 29.75 17.58 -2.27
C PRO A 242 28.34 18.16 -2.47
N MET A 243 28.04 19.23 -1.73
CA MET A 243 26.76 19.93 -1.87
C MET A 243 26.58 20.45 -3.30
N TYR A 244 25.32 20.43 -3.76
CA TYR A 244 24.94 21.00 -5.03
C TYR A 244 25.03 22.52 -4.95
N THR A 245 26.02 23.08 -5.63
CA THR A 245 26.24 24.53 -5.70
C THR A 245 25.61 25.08 -6.97
N VAL A 246 24.78 26.10 -6.82
CA VAL A 246 24.25 26.89 -7.92
C VAL A 246 24.64 28.33 -7.66
N CYS A 247 25.32 28.97 -8.61
CA CYS A 247 25.83 30.34 -8.46
C CYS A 247 26.71 30.57 -7.23
N GLU A 248 27.58 29.60 -6.90
CA GLU A 248 28.47 29.64 -5.72
C GLU A 248 27.72 29.64 -4.37
N VAL A 249 26.41 29.33 -4.37
CA VAL A 249 25.59 29.11 -3.18
C VAL A 249 25.25 27.63 -3.07
N THR A 250 25.50 27.03 -1.92
CA THR A 250 25.08 25.66 -1.60
C THR A 250 23.57 25.64 -1.29
N ILE A 251 22.77 24.98 -2.12
CA ILE A 251 21.31 24.90 -1.94
C ILE A 251 20.93 23.63 -1.17
N SER A 252 21.32 22.47 -1.70
CA SER A 252 20.91 21.16 -1.21
C SER A 252 21.96 20.12 -1.59
N LYS A 253 21.71 18.86 -1.27
CA LYS A 253 22.43 17.74 -1.88
C LYS A 253 21.89 17.51 -3.31
N ASP A 254 22.69 16.90 -4.18
CA ASP A 254 22.26 16.64 -5.57
C ASP A 254 21.52 15.30 -5.65
N TYR A 255 20.20 15.35 -5.75
CA TYR A 255 19.37 14.15 -5.90
C TYR A 255 19.37 13.60 -7.32
N THR A 256 20.05 14.24 -8.29
CA THR A 256 20.21 13.71 -9.66
C THR A 256 20.87 12.34 -9.66
N TYR A 257 21.77 12.06 -8.69
CA TYR A 257 22.45 10.77 -8.58
C TYR A 257 21.49 9.59 -8.41
N ALA A 258 20.33 9.80 -7.79
CA ALA A 258 19.28 8.80 -7.67
C ALA A 258 18.82 8.23 -9.03
N PHE A 259 18.80 9.07 -10.08
CA PHE A 259 18.43 8.67 -11.43
C PHE A 259 19.52 7.83 -12.12
N TYR A 260 20.81 8.06 -11.81
CA TYR A 260 21.89 7.19 -12.30
C TYR A 260 21.84 5.81 -11.66
N PHE A 261 21.56 5.72 -10.36
CA PHE A 261 21.31 4.44 -9.68
C PHE A 261 20.08 3.72 -10.26
N PHE A 262 19.00 4.46 -10.53
CA PHE A 262 17.82 3.92 -11.20
C PHE A 262 18.19 3.31 -12.56
N LEU A 263 18.92 4.05 -13.41
CA LEU A 263 19.35 3.57 -14.71
C LEU A 263 20.20 2.30 -14.59
N PHE A 264 21.15 2.28 -13.64
CA PHE A 264 22.01 1.11 -13.39
C PHE A 264 21.19 -0.12 -13.00
N PHE A 265 20.35 -0.02 -11.97
CA PHE A 265 19.57 -1.16 -11.49
C PHE A 265 18.51 -1.60 -12.51
N MET A 266 17.84 -0.65 -13.17
CA MET A 266 16.81 -0.98 -14.17
C MET A 266 17.42 -1.60 -15.43
N SER A 267 18.64 -1.22 -15.82
CA SER A 267 19.37 -1.89 -16.91
C SER A 267 19.70 -3.34 -16.58
N ILE A 268 20.10 -3.63 -15.34
CA ILE A 268 20.31 -5.02 -14.90
C ILE A 268 18.97 -5.77 -14.87
N ALA A 269 17.90 -5.15 -14.37
CA ALA A 269 16.56 -5.75 -14.38
C ALA A 269 16.09 -6.09 -15.80
N LEU A 270 16.36 -5.22 -16.78
CA LEU A 270 16.08 -5.46 -18.20
C LEU A 270 16.85 -6.69 -18.72
N LEU A 271 18.15 -6.78 -18.45
CA LEU A 271 18.97 -7.93 -18.85
C LEU A 271 18.46 -9.24 -18.25
N VAL A 272 18.06 -9.22 -16.97
CA VAL A 272 17.50 -10.38 -16.28
C VAL A 272 16.12 -10.73 -16.83
N ALA A 273 15.30 -9.74 -17.17
CA ALA A 273 13.98 -9.94 -17.74
C ALA A 273 14.00 -10.70 -19.08
N THR A 274 15.09 -10.60 -19.86
CA THR A 274 15.28 -11.41 -21.08
C THR A 274 15.24 -12.92 -20.82
N ARG A 275 15.52 -13.34 -19.58
CA ARG A 275 15.54 -14.75 -19.15
C ARG A 275 14.20 -15.24 -18.63
N PHE A 276 13.18 -14.38 -18.51
CA PHE A 276 11.83 -14.85 -18.24
C PHE A 276 11.32 -15.70 -19.40
N ASN A 277 10.64 -16.78 -19.03
CA ASN A 277 9.97 -17.66 -19.95
C ASN A 277 8.49 -17.72 -19.57
N PHE A 278 7.64 -17.24 -20.47
CA PHE A 278 6.20 -17.33 -20.33
C PHE A 278 5.78 -18.61 -21.02
N ARG A 279 5.50 -19.64 -20.22
CA ARG A 279 4.90 -20.88 -20.72
C ARG A 279 3.39 -20.67 -20.75
N ASP A 280 2.77 -20.99 -21.88
CA ASP A 280 1.32 -21.00 -21.99
C ASP A 280 0.80 -22.17 -21.14
N VAL A 281 0.38 -21.84 -19.92
CA VAL A 281 -0.40 -22.76 -19.10
C VAL A 281 -1.85 -22.52 -19.51
N GLY A 282 -2.29 -23.31 -20.49
CA GLY A 282 -3.71 -23.45 -20.78
C GLY A 282 -4.34 -24.29 -19.69
N ASP A 283 -4.69 -23.65 -18.57
CA ASP A 283 -5.64 -24.23 -17.63
C ASP A 283 -6.29 -23.11 -16.81
N TYR A 284 -7.45 -22.66 -17.28
CA TYR A 284 -8.39 -21.91 -16.46
C TYR A 284 -9.42 -22.90 -15.97
N ASP A 285 -9.10 -23.59 -14.89
CA ASP A 285 -10.08 -24.37 -14.15
C ASP A 285 -10.62 -23.48 -13.02
N GLU A 286 -11.84 -22.97 -13.19
CA GLU A 286 -12.77 -22.74 -12.09
C GLU A 286 -14.16 -22.40 -12.64
N THR A 287 -15.12 -23.28 -12.41
CA THR A 287 -16.55 -23.01 -12.49
C THR A 287 -16.89 -21.75 -11.69
N LEU A 288 -17.27 -20.69 -12.41
CA LEU A 288 -17.59 -19.37 -11.85
C LEU A 288 -18.92 -19.43 -11.08
N HIS A 289 -18.86 -19.60 -9.77
CA HIS A 289 -20.06 -19.56 -8.91
C HIS A 289 -20.29 -18.15 -8.35
N GLY A 290 -20.93 -17.29 -9.14
CA GLY A 290 -21.37 -15.95 -8.74
C GLY A 290 -21.54 -15.02 -9.94
N THR A 291 -22.19 -13.88 -9.72
CA THR A 291 -22.39 -12.84 -10.74
C THR A 291 -21.58 -11.58 -10.40
N PRO A 292 -21.21 -10.75 -11.38
CA PRO A 292 -20.58 -9.44 -11.12
C PRO A 292 -21.44 -8.54 -10.21
N ARG A 293 -22.77 -8.76 -10.21
CA ARG A 293 -23.71 -8.06 -9.34
C ARG A 293 -23.48 -8.38 -7.86
N ASP A 294 -23.08 -9.61 -7.54
CA ASP A 294 -22.78 -10.04 -6.17
C ASP A 294 -21.56 -9.30 -5.62
N VAL A 295 -20.56 -9.05 -6.46
CA VAL A 295 -19.39 -8.22 -6.11
C VAL A 295 -19.84 -6.81 -5.74
N ILE A 296 -20.66 -6.18 -6.57
CA ILE A 296 -21.18 -4.82 -6.32
C ILE A 296 -21.98 -4.80 -5.00
N HIS A 297 -22.79 -5.82 -4.74
CA HIS A 297 -23.58 -5.91 -3.51
C HIS A 297 -22.72 -5.94 -2.23
N ILE A 298 -21.55 -6.59 -2.26
CA ILE A 298 -20.59 -6.55 -1.14
C ILE A 298 -20.19 -5.11 -0.85
N PHE A 299 -19.79 -4.34 -1.87
CA PHE A 299 -19.35 -2.95 -1.71
C PHE A 299 -20.47 -1.98 -1.30
N LEU A 300 -21.74 -2.36 -1.49
CA LEU A 300 -22.92 -1.63 -1.02
C LEU A 300 -23.34 -2.00 0.40
N THR A 301 -22.79 -3.08 0.96
CA THR A 301 -23.11 -3.50 2.33
C THR A 301 -22.36 -2.61 3.33
N PRO A 302 -23.03 -1.99 4.33
CA PRO A 302 -22.46 -0.93 5.17
C PRO A 302 -21.10 -1.25 5.81
N ASN A 303 -20.90 -2.47 6.33
CA ASN A 303 -19.64 -2.88 6.95
C ASN A 303 -18.46 -2.87 5.97
N TYR A 304 -18.66 -3.38 4.76
CA TYR A 304 -17.62 -3.42 3.74
C TYR A 304 -17.40 -2.05 3.13
N THR A 305 -18.45 -1.25 2.92
CA THR A 305 -18.33 0.15 2.48
C THR A 305 -17.48 0.97 3.45
N ALA A 306 -17.75 0.87 4.77
CA ALA A 306 -16.96 1.56 5.78
C ALA A 306 -15.49 1.10 5.79
N THR A 307 -15.26 -0.20 5.56
CA THR A 307 -13.92 -0.77 5.47
C THR A 307 -13.15 -0.29 4.23
N VAL A 308 -13.82 -0.18 3.09
CA VAL A 308 -13.24 0.33 1.84
C VAL A 308 -12.96 1.83 1.95
N PHE A 309 -13.82 2.58 2.63
CA PHE A 309 -13.53 3.98 2.94
C PHE A 309 -12.30 4.13 3.85
N ALA A 310 -12.14 3.27 4.85
CA ALA A 310 -10.93 3.22 5.68
C ALA A 310 -9.68 2.87 4.85
N ALA A 311 -9.79 1.97 3.87
CA ALA A 311 -8.72 1.65 2.93
C ALA A 311 -8.34 2.85 2.05
N PHE A 312 -9.32 3.54 1.47
CA PHE A 312 -9.10 4.78 0.72
C PHE A 312 -8.40 5.84 1.58
N TYR A 313 -8.87 6.02 2.81
CA TYR A 313 -8.31 6.98 3.75
C TYR A 313 -6.86 6.64 4.13
N ALA A 314 -6.55 5.38 4.41
CA ALA A 314 -5.17 4.93 4.63
C ALA A 314 -4.28 5.17 3.38
N GLY A 315 -4.86 5.00 2.19
CA GLY A 315 -4.24 5.38 0.92
C GLY A 315 -3.88 6.88 0.85
N LEU A 316 -4.72 7.79 1.36
CA LEU A 316 -4.39 9.22 1.42
C LEU A 316 -3.10 9.47 2.21
N GLY A 317 -2.94 8.82 3.37
CA GLY A 317 -1.73 8.93 4.19
C GLY A 317 -0.50 8.41 3.48
N MET A 318 -0.64 7.29 2.76
CA MET A 318 0.43 6.76 1.92
C MET A 318 0.82 7.75 0.82
N GLY A 319 -0.15 8.39 0.17
CA GLY A 319 0.11 9.44 -0.82
C GLY A 319 0.89 10.61 -0.23
N LEU A 320 0.44 11.09 0.94
CA LEU A 320 1.06 12.20 1.65
C LEU A 320 2.52 11.89 2.04
N THR A 321 2.79 10.73 2.65
CA THR A 321 4.15 10.36 3.07
C THR A 321 5.07 10.10 1.90
N ARG A 322 4.59 9.45 0.83
CA ARG A 322 5.41 9.13 -0.36
C ARG A 322 5.94 10.37 -1.07
N VAL A 323 5.30 11.53 -0.92
CA VAL A 323 5.77 12.80 -1.52
C VAL A 323 6.46 13.69 -0.50
N PHE A 324 5.84 13.90 0.66
CA PHE A 324 6.20 15.00 1.56
C PHE A 324 6.96 14.58 2.81
N LEU A 325 7.15 13.27 3.08
CA LEU A 325 7.88 12.87 4.28
C LEU A 325 9.34 13.33 4.23
N PHE A 326 10.08 12.95 3.19
CA PHE A 326 11.47 13.37 3.04
C PHE A 326 11.59 14.87 2.71
N TRP A 327 10.58 15.45 2.08
CA TRP A 327 10.49 16.91 1.91
C TRP A 327 10.49 17.62 3.26
N HIS A 328 9.63 17.17 4.19
CA HIS A 328 9.49 17.72 5.52
C HIS A 328 10.75 17.48 6.38
N LEU A 329 11.35 16.28 6.30
CA LEU A 329 12.62 16.02 6.99
C LEU A 329 13.75 16.90 6.45
N GLU A 330 13.80 17.13 5.14
CA GLU A 330 14.78 18.05 4.54
C GLU A 330 14.56 19.51 4.99
N ASP A 331 13.30 19.96 5.12
CA ASP A 331 12.98 21.28 5.71
C ASP A 331 13.52 21.42 7.14
N LEU A 332 13.63 20.31 7.88
CA LEU A 332 14.22 20.23 9.21
C LEU A 332 15.75 20.04 9.20
N GLY A 333 16.39 20.02 8.02
CA GLY A 333 17.84 19.86 7.88
C GLY A 333 18.34 18.42 7.97
N ALA A 334 17.49 17.43 7.73
CA ALA A 334 17.90 16.02 7.73
C ALA A 334 18.92 15.70 6.63
N PRO A 335 19.98 14.93 6.93
CA PRO A 335 20.92 14.48 5.92
C PRO A 335 20.30 13.36 5.06
N PRO A 336 20.69 13.21 3.78
CA PRO A 336 20.19 12.12 2.92
C PRO A 336 20.48 10.71 3.43
N SER A 337 21.53 10.53 4.24
CA SER A 337 21.81 9.27 4.94
C SER A 337 20.65 8.86 5.85
N LEU A 338 19.97 9.83 6.51
CA LEU A 338 18.78 9.56 7.31
C LEU A 338 17.60 9.09 6.44
N PHE A 339 17.42 9.62 5.22
CA PHE A 339 16.39 9.11 4.30
C PHE A 339 16.64 7.66 3.91
N GLY A 340 17.92 7.31 3.70
CA GLY A 340 18.34 5.93 3.45
C GLY A 340 18.06 5.00 4.63
N ILE A 341 18.42 5.40 5.85
CA ILE A 341 18.16 4.64 7.09
C ILE A 341 16.66 4.51 7.34
N SER A 342 15.91 5.60 7.24
CA SER A 342 14.45 5.65 7.40
C SER A 342 13.76 4.68 6.44
N SER A 343 14.09 4.73 5.15
CA SER A 343 13.53 3.79 4.16
C SER A 343 13.88 2.33 4.46
N ALA A 344 15.06 2.03 5.00
CA ALA A 344 15.44 0.67 5.36
C ALA A 344 14.67 0.16 6.60
N VAL A 345 14.53 1.01 7.63
CA VAL A 345 13.74 0.70 8.84
C VAL A 345 12.27 0.48 8.47
N ASP A 346 11.72 1.32 7.60
CA ASP A 346 10.34 1.21 7.11
C ASP A 346 10.06 -0.16 6.49
N HIS A 347 10.86 -0.56 5.49
CA HIS A 347 10.68 -1.84 4.79
C HIS A 347 10.97 -3.06 5.69
N LEU A 348 11.90 -2.94 6.63
CA LEU A 348 12.16 -3.97 7.63
C LEU A 348 10.94 -4.15 8.55
N SER A 349 10.35 -3.04 9.01
CA SER A 349 9.15 -3.08 9.85
C SER A 349 7.96 -3.68 9.13
N GLU A 350 7.72 -3.33 7.86
CA GLU A 350 6.68 -3.93 7.03
C GLU A 350 6.88 -5.44 6.88
N THR A 351 8.11 -5.86 6.56
CA THR A 351 8.47 -7.27 6.40
C THR A 351 8.20 -8.05 7.69
N LEU A 352 8.66 -7.54 8.84
CA LEU A 352 8.42 -8.16 10.15
C LEU A 352 6.92 -8.22 10.47
N THR A 353 6.17 -7.17 10.17
CA THR A 353 4.71 -7.16 10.39
C THR A 353 4.03 -8.27 9.61
N TYR A 354 4.35 -8.44 8.31
CA TYR A 354 3.80 -9.54 7.51
C TYR A 354 4.17 -10.93 8.05
N PHE A 355 5.36 -11.10 8.65
CA PHE A 355 5.72 -12.39 9.27
C PHE A 355 4.86 -12.75 10.48
N PHE A 356 4.40 -11.76 11.27
CA PHE A 356 3.64 -12.01 12.49
C PHE A 356 2.13 -11.82 12.35
N ILE A 357 1.64 -11.33 11.19
CA ILE A 357 0.24 -10.95 11.04
C ILE A 357 -0.73 -12.14 11.13
N ASP A 358 -0.36 -13.31 10.61
CA ASP A 358 -1.22 -14.51 10.66
C ASP A 358 -1.48 -14.95 12.11
N SER A 359 -0.44 -14.95 12.94
CA SER A 359 -0.53 -15.23 14.38
C SER A 359 -1.43 -14.23 15.10
N LEU A 360 -1.43 -12.97 14.65
CA LEU A 360 -2.28 -11.92 15.21
C LEU A 360 -3.75 -12.08 14.78
N LEU A 361 -3.99 -12.39 13.51
CA LEU A 361 -5.32 -12.64 12.94
C LEU A 361 -6.03 -13.85 13.54
N GLN A 362 -5.29 -14.79 14.14
CA GLN A 362 -5.86 -15.90 14.91
C GLN A 362 -6.41 -15.46 16.29
N ARG A 363 -5.90 -14.36 16.84
CA ARG A 363 -6.26 -13.86 18.19
C ARG A 363 -7.21 -12.67 18.14
N VAL A 364 -7.16 -11.89 17.06
CA VAL A 364 -7.82 -10.59 16.93
C VAL A 364 -8.60 -10.56 15.62
N THR A 365 -9.79 -9.94 15.62
CA THR A 365 -10.60 -9.82 14.40
C THR A 365 -9.97 -8.85 13.41
N HIS A 366 -10.23 -9.04 12.11
CA HIS A 366 -9.74 -8.16 11.04
C HIS A 366 -10.10 -6.69 11.27
N VAL A 367 -11.33 -6.43 11.71
CA VAL A 367 -11.84 -5.07 11.96
C VAL A 367 -11.09 -4.39 13.11
N GLN A 368 -10.74 -5.13 14.17
CA GLN A 368 -9.95 -4.59 15.28
C GLN A 368 -8.52 -4.21 14.86
N ILE A 369 -7.90 -4.94 13.93
CA ILE A 369 -6.59 -4.58 13.38
C ILE A 369 -6.68 -3.27 12.59
N ILE A 370 -7.76 -3.09 11.80
CA ILE A 370 -8.00 -1.84 11.06
C ILE A 370 -8.17 -0.66 12.03
N TYR A 371 -8.93 -0.84 13.12
CA TYR A 371 -9.06 0.16 14.18
C TYR A 371 -7.72 0.53 14.82
N ALA A 372 -6.91 -0.47 15.19
CA ALA A 372 -5.58 -0.23 15.75
C ALA A 372 -4.70 0.54 14.76
N GLY A 373 -4.76 0.22 13.47
CA GLY A 373 -4.06 0.93 12.41
C GLY A 373 -4.45 2.40 12.28
N LEU A 374 -5.74 2.73 12.36
CA LEU A 374 -6.22 4.12 12.35
C LEU A 374 -5.73 4.91 13.57
N LEU A 375 -5.75 4.30 14.76
CA LEU A 375 -5.24 4.94 15.98
C LEU A 375 -3.71 5.13 15.95
N ILE A 376 -2.98 4.15 15.41
CA ILE A 376 -1.53 4.27 15.20
C ILE A 376 -1.23 5.37 14.19
N ASN A 377 -2.00 5.49 13.10
CA ASN A 377 -1.86 6.58 12.15
C ASN A 377 -2.15 7.95 12.77
N PHE A 378 -3.14 8.08 13.66
CA PHE A 378 -3.37 9.31 14.44
C PHE A 378 -2.10 9.71 15.21
N VAL A 379 -1.57 8.81 16.03
CA VAL A 379 -0.37 9.08 16.85
C VAL A 379 0.83 9.37 15.96
N ARG A 380 1.08 8.52 14.96
CA ARG A 380 2.24 8.61 14.07
C ARG A 380 2.29 9.95 13.35
N PHE A 381 1.22 10.35 12.69
CA PHE A 381 1.20 11.58 11.90
C PHE A 381 1.14 12.85 12.75
N LEU A 382 0.50 12.78 13.93
CA LEU A 382 0.58 13.86 14.92
C LEU A 382 2.02 14.05 15.39
N LEU A 383 2.73 12.97 15.72
CA LEU A 383 4.12 13.03 16.12
C LEU A 383 5.03 13.54 15.00
N ILE A 384 4.86 13.06 13.75
CA ILE A 384 5.59 13.58 12.57
C ILE A 384 5.44 15.10 12.48
N SER A 385 4.21 15.62 12.62
CA SER A 385 3.96 17.08 12.54
C SER A 385 4.64 17.92 13.64
N MET A 386 5.07 17.28 14.72
CA MET A 386 5.72 17.90 15.88
C MET A 386 7.22 17.60 15.96
N ILE A 387 7.78 16.86 14.98
CA ILE A 387 9.21 16.55 14.95
C ILE A 387 10.00 17.84 14.75
N VAL A 388 10.95 18.08 15.66
CA VAL A 388 11.99 19.10 15.51
C VAL A 388 13.35 18.45 15.23
N ASN A 389 13.65 17.32 15.90
CA ASN A 389 14.85 16.53 15.62
C ASN A 389 14.53 15.43 14.59
N PRO A 390 15.03 15.52 13.35
CA PRO A 390 14.69 14.59 12.27
C PRO A 390 14.91 13.11 12.61
N TRP A 391 15.89 12.78 13.46
CA TRP A 391 16.21 11.40 13.82
C TRP A 391 15.08 10.68 14.57
N LEU A 392 14.13 11.43 15.14
CA LEU A 392 12.93 10.87 15.77
C LEU A 392 11.97 10.22 14.76
N ILE A 393 12.22 10.32 13.45
CA ILE A 393 11.42 9.61 12.46
C ILE A 393 11.59 8.08 12.54
N LEU A 394 12.77 7.59 12.93
CA LEU A 394 13.09 6.15 12.94
C LEU A 394 12.12 5.30 13.78
N PRO A 395 11.78 5.65 15.05
CA PRO A 395 10.75 4.92 15.80
C PRO A 395 9.36 5.04 15.17
N LEU A 396 9.05 6.13 14.47
CA LEU A 396 7.75 6.31 13.80
C LEU A 396 7.65 5.50 12.50
N ASP A 397 8.78 5.20 11.85
CA ASP A 397 8.84 4.27 10.70
C ASP A 397 8.57 2.83 11.15
N ILE A 398 8.95 2.44 12.37
CA ILE A 398 8.56 1.14 12.92
C ILE A 398 7.03 1.04 13.02
N LEU A 399 6.35 2.10 13.46
CA LEU A 399 4.88 2.14 13.53
C LEU A 399 4.21 2.03 12.15
N GLN A 400 4.90 2.45 11.08
CA GLN A 400 4.39 2.29 9.70
C GLN A 400 4.14 0.82 9.36
N GLY A 401 5.05 -0.07 9.75
CA GLY A 401 4.93 -1.49 9.41
C GLY A 401 3.56 -2.04 9.80
N PHE A 402 3.11 -1.76 11.02
CA PHE A 402 1.78 -2.16 11.46
C PHE A 402 0.66 -1.38 10.76
N SER A 403 0.75 -0.04 10.72
CA SER A 403 -0.34 0.81 10.20
C SER A 403 -0.53 0.72 8.68
N HIS A 404 0.45 0.21 7.96
CA HIS A 404 0.40 -0.05 6.53
C HIS A 404 0.26 -1.54 6.22
N ALA A 405 1.28 -2.37 6.48
CA ALA A 405 1.29 -3.78 6.10
C ALA A 405 0.25 -4.60 6.88
N GLY A 406 0.14 -4.38 8.19
CA GLY A 406 -0.85 -5.08 9.03
C GLY A 406 -2.29 -4.74 8.64
N VAL A 407 -2.57 -3.45 8.43
CA VAL A 407 -3.87 -2.98 7.95
C VAL A 407 -4.19 -3.52 6.56
N TRP A 408 -3.23 -3.52 5.63
CA TRP A 408 -3.43 -4.07 4.29
C TRP A 408 -3.75 -5.57 4.31
N ALA A 409 -3.03 -6.36 5.11
CA ALA A 409 -3.30 -7.78 5.30
C ALA A 409 -4.69 -8.02 5.91
N ALA A 410 -5.10 -7.21 6.90
CA ALA A 410 -6.44 -7.29 7.47
C ALA A 410 -7.54 -6.93 6.45
N LEU A 411 -7.38 -5.86 5.68
CA LEU A 411 -8.31 -5.43 4.65
C LEU A 411 -8.50 -6.49 3.56
N THR A 412 -7.39 -7.00 3.02
CA THR A 412 -7.42 -8.02 1.97
C THR A 412 -8.06 -9.30 2.46
N SER A 413 -7.68 -9.80 3.63
CA SER A 413 -8.28 -11.01 4.21
C SER A 413 -9.76 -10.83 4.56
N TYR A 414 -10.16 -9.67 5.08
CA TYR A 414 -11.56 -9.39 5.43
C TYR A 414 -12.48 -9.36 4.21
N LEU A 415 -12.11 -8.62 3.16
CA LEU A 415 -12.92 -8.54 1.95
C LEU A 415 -12.89 -9.85 1.14
N SER A 416 -11.77 -10.57 1.13
CA SER A 416 -11.67 -11.85 0.43
C SER A 416 -12.51 -12.97 1.06
N LYS A 417 -12.82 -12.88 2.36
CA LYS A 417 -13.75 -13.80 3.03
C LYS A 417 -15.21 -13.56 2.65
N ALA A 418 -15.55 -12.32 2.29
CA ALA A 418 -16.90 -11.96 1.84
C ALA A 418 -17.15 -12.25 0.35
N ALA A 419 -16.08 -12.41 -0.43
CA ALA A 419 -16.14 -12.62 -1.86
C ALA A 419 -16.78 -13.98 -2.23
N PRO A 420 -17.72 -14.01 -3.20
CA PRO A 420 -18.19 -15.26 -3.81
C PRO A 420 -17.04 -16.10 -4.36
N LYS A 421 -17.25 -17.42 -4.45
CA LYS A 421 -16.25 -18.33 -5.04
C LYS A 421 -15.93 -17.87 -6.47
N GLY A 422 -14.64 -17.77 -6.81
CA GLY A 422 -14.18 -17.22 -8.10
C GLY A 422 -14.03 -15.70 -8.19
N TYR A 423 -14.56 -14.90 -7.23
CA TYR A 423 -14.49 -13.43 -7.30
C TYR A 423 -13.49 -12.78 -6.33
N LYS A 424 -12.71 -13.56 -5.59
CA LYS A 424 -11.69 -13.06 -4.64
C LYS A 424 -10.72 -12.08 -5.28
N ALA A 425 -10.21 -12.41 -6.47
CA ALA A 425 -9.27 -11.56 -7.21
C ALA A 425 -9.91 -10.22 -7.63
N ALA A 426 -11.18 -10.24 -8.07
CA ALA A 426 -11.91 -9.03 -8.44
C ALA A 426 -12.11 -8.09 -7.24
N VAL A 427 -12.51 -8.65 -6.09
CA VAL A 427 -12.68 -7.90 -4.84
C VAL A 427 -11.35 -7.28 -4.38
N GLN A 428 -10.25 -8.04 -4.45
CA GLN A 428 -8.91 -7.54 -4.13
C GLN A 428 -8.46 -6.43 -5.09
N GLY A 429 -8.74 -6.56 -6.39
CA GLY A 429 -8.42 -5.55 -7.39
C GLY A 429 -9.14 -4.22 -7.12
N ILE A 430 -10.42 -4.26 -6.76
CA ILE A 430 -11.18 -3.06 -6.36
C ILE A 430 -10.56 -2.43 -5.11
N LEU A 431 -10.28 -3.23 -4.07
CA LEU A 431 -9.64 -2.75 -2.84
C LEU A 431 -8.28 -2.08 -3.12
N GLN A 432 -7.44 -2.71 -3.94
CA GLN A 432 -6.15 -2.16 -4.37
C GLN A 432 -6.30 -0.84 -5.11
N GLY A 433 -7.33 -0.73 -5.96
CA GLY A 433 -7.70 0.51 -6.63
C GLY A 433 -8.00 1.66 -5.66
N PHE A 434 -8.78 1.40 -4.62
CA PHE A 434 -9.09 2.42 -3.61
C PHE A 434 -7.88 2.79 -2.75
N TYR A 435 -7.06 1.81 -2.34
CA TYR A 435 -5.91 2.04 -1.46
C TYR A 435 -4.70 2.63 -2.22
N TYR A 436 -4.13 1.85 -3.15
CA TYR A 436 -2.86 2.15 -3.83
C TYR A 436 -3.05 3.01 -5.09
N GLY A 437 -4.24 3.02 -5.67
CA GLY A 437 -4.61 3.88 -6.80
C GLY A 437 -5.14 5.23 -6.32
N LEU A 438 -6.48 5.33 -6.22
CA LEU A 438 -7.20 6.56 -5.95
C LEU A 438 -6.80 7.23 -4.61
N GLY A 439 -6.74 6.48 -3.51
CA GLY A 439 -6.34 7.01 -2.20
C GLY A 439 -4.93 7.61 -2.23
N ARG A 440 -3.94 6.84 -2.69
CA ARG A 440 -2.57 7.33 -2.85
C ARG A 440 -2.48 8.57 -3.73
N ALA A 441 -3.21 8.61 -4.83
CA ALA A 441 -3.23 9.75 -5.75
C ALA A 441 -3.79 11.01 -5.09
N VAL A 442 -4.98 10.91 -4.49
CA VAL A 442 -5.64 12.04 -3.83
C VAL A 442 -4.80 12.53 -2.64
N GLY A 443 -4.17 11.62 -1.90
CA GLY A 443 -3.25 11.96 -0.82
C GLY A 443 -2.04 12.77 -1.27
N ALA A 444 -1.42 12.37 -2.39
CA ALA A 444 -0.28 13.07 -2.98
C ALA A 444 -0.67 14.44 -3.57
N ILE A 445 -1.72 14.50 -4.38
CA ILE A 445 -2.17 15.73 -5.05
C ILE A 445 -2.76 16.71 -4.04
N GLY A 446 -3.72 16.24 -3.23
CA GLY A 446 -4.36 17.04 -2.19
C GLY A 446 -3.38 17.46 -1.10
N GLY A 447 -2.48 16.56 -0.70
CA GLY A 447 -1.37 16.87 0.20
C GLY A 447 -0.44 17.94 -0.36
N GLY A 448 -0.18 17.95 -1.67
CA GLY A 448 0.64 18.97 -2.33
C GLY A 448 -0.01 20.33 -2.38
N VAL A 449 -1.29 20.40 -2.79
CA VAL A 449 -2.08 21.64 -2.75
C VAL A 449 -2.10 22.20 -1.34
N PHE A 450 -2.41 21.37 -0.35
CA PHE A 450 -2.51 21.80 1.04
C PHE A 450 -1.15 22.25 1.60
N SER A 451 -0.09 21.49 1.35
CA SER A 451 1.26 21.82 1.80
C SER A 451 1.81 23.09 1.16
N HIS A 452 1.36 23.45 -0.05
CA HIS A 452 1.74 24.71 -0.69
C HIS A 452 1.21 25.94 0.07
N TYR A 453 -0.04 25.90 0.52
CA TYR A 453 -0.68 27.04 1.20
C TYR A 453 -0.43 27.07 2.71
N TYR A 454 -0.33 25.91 3.36
CA TYR A 454 -0.30 25.81 4.82
C TYR A 454 0.94 25.10 5.40
N GLY A 455 1.84 24.62 4.54
CA GLY A 455 3.03 23.88 4.94
C GLY A 455 2.79 22.40 5.27
N THR A 456 3.89 21.64 5.32
CA THR A 456 3.87 20.18 5.55
C THR A 456 3.44 19.81 6.98
N ASN A 457 3.78 20.62 7.99
CA ASN A 457 3.42 20.38 9.40
C ASN A 457 1.90 20.26 9.57
N LEU A 458 1.15 21.24 9.04
CA LEU A 458 -0.30 21.22 9.16
C LEU A 458 -0.92 20.10 8.32
N ALA A 459 -0.34 19.77 7.16
CA ALA A 459 -0.79 18.66 6.32
C ALA A 459 -0.73 17.32 7.09
N PHE A 460 0.41 17.00 7.69
CA PHE A 460 0.57 15.78 8.50
C PHE A 460 -0.34 15.79 9.73
N LYS A 461 -0.46 16.93 10.42
CA LYS A 461 -1.33 17.06 11.60
C LYS A 461 -2.80 16.80 11.28
N LEU A 462 -3.32 17.41 10.20
CA LEU A 462 -4.72 17.24 9.81
C LEU A 462 -5.03 15.83 9.33
N TYR A 463 -4.11 15.21 8.60
CA TYR A 463 -4.25 13.78 8.29
C TYR A 463 -4.29 12.96 9.58
N GLY A 464 -3.34 13.13 10.50
CA GLY A 464 -3.34 12.41 11.77
C GLY A 464 -4.66 12.56 12.52
N VAL A 465 -5.09 13.79 12.80
CA VAL A 465 -6.37 14.10 13.49
C VAL A 465 -7.59 13.54 12.74
N GLY A 466 -7.57 13.57 11.41
CA GLY A 466 -8.63 13.00 10.56
C GLY A 466 -8.82 11.49 10.74
N SER A 467 -7.84 10.76 11.29
CA SER A 467 -7.96 9.32 11.52
C SER A 467 -8.99 8.99 12.61
N ILE A 468 -9.22 9.92 13.55
CA ILE A 468 -10.18 9.77 14.65
C ILE A 468 -11.64 9.76 14.16
N PRO A 469 -12.15 10.75 13.39
CA PRO A 469 -13.51 10.69 12.89
C PRO A 469 -13.75 9.50 11.95
N VAL A 470 -12.74 9.08 11.17
CA VAL A 470 -12.84 7.85 10.35
C VAL A 470 -13.00 6.61 11.22
N PHE A 471 -12.19 6.49 12.28
CA PHE A 471 -12.31 5.42 13.27
C PHE A 471 -13.69 5.42 13.95
N LEU A 472 -14.16 6.56 14.43
CA LEU A 472 -15.46 6.69 15.11
C LEU A 472 -16.63 6.36 14.19
N LEU A 473 -16.60 6.84 12.94
CA LEU A 473 -17.62 6.56 11.94
C LEU A 473 -17.68 5.06 11.63
N MET A 474 -16.52 4.44 11.38
CA MET A 474 -16.44 3.00 11.11
C MET A 474 -16.93 2.19 12.32
N PHE A 475 -16.51 2.55 13.53
CA PHE A 475 -16.95 1.91 14.76
C PHE A 475 -18.47 1.98 14.93
N LEU A 476 -19.06 3.15 14.68
CA LEU A 476 -20.50 3.36 14.77
C LEU A 476 -21.26 2.53 13.73
N ILE A 477 -20.83 2.58 12.46
CA ILE A 477 -21.47 1.83 11.36
C ILE A 477 -21.45 0.32 11.67
N VAL A 478 -20.28 -0.22 12.00
CA VAL A 478 -20.11 -1.66 12.28
C VAL A 478 -20.93 -2.08 13.50
N THR A 479 -20.92 -1.29 14.58
CA THR A 479 -21.68 -1.61 15.80
C THR A 479 -23.19 -1.57 15.54
N VAL A 480 -23.70 -0.55 14.85
CA VAL A 480 -25.12 -0.42 14.53
C VAL A 480 -25.57 -1.54 13.59
N TYR A 481 -24.78 -1.83 12.56
CA TYR A 481 -25.10 -2.90 11.60
C TYR A 481 -25.12 -4.27 12.27
N ASN A 482 -24.10 -4.61 13.06
CA ASN A 482 -24.04 -5.89 13.78
C ASN A 482 -25.20 -6.04 14.77
N ARG A 483 -25.62 -4.95 15.45
CA ARG A 483 -26.82 -4.95 16.30
C ARG A 483 -28.10 -5.20 15.51
N LYS A 484 -28.26 -4.57 14.33
CA LYS A 484 -29.42 -4.80 13.46
C LYS A 484 -29.46 -6.25 12.95
N GLN A 485 -28.32 -6.78 12.52
CA GLN A 485 -28.21 -8.15 12.02
C GLN A 485 -28.51 -9.18 13.13
N SER A 486 -27.97 -8.99 14.33
CA SER A 486 -28.24 -9.84 15.49
C SER A 486 -29.72 -9.85 15.87
N LYS A 487 -30.38 -8.67 15.90
CA LYS A 487 -31.84 -8.58 16.12
C LYS A 487 -32.65 -9.28 15.03
N SER A 488 -32.27 -9.12 13.76
CA SER A 488 -32.94 -9.79 12.64
C SER A 488 -32.86 -11.31 12.74
N LEU A 489 -31.68 -11.85 13.07
CA LEU A 489 -31.46 -13.29 13.25
C LEU A 489 -32.24 -13.83 14.44
N LEU A 490 -32.26 -13.11 15.56
CA LEU A 490 -33.05 -13.47 16.74
C LEU A 490 -34.55 -13.51 16.40
N ASN A 491 -35.07 -12.50 15.71
CA ASN A 491 -36.48 -12.46 15.28
C ASN A 491 -36.82 -13.64 14.35
N GLN A 492 -35.92 -13.99 13.43
CA GLN A 492 -36.11 -15.12 12.52
C GLN A 492 -36.12 -16.46 13.27
N GLN A 493 -35.31 -16.60 14.31
CA GLN A 493 -35.29 -17.79 15.16
C GLN A 493 -36.57 -17.92 15.98
N ILE A 494 -37.07 -16.83 16.57
CA ILE A 494 -38.36 -16.80 17.29
C ILE A 494 -39.51 -17.19 16.34
N CYS A 495 -39.52 -16.69 15.10
CA CYS A 495 -40.53 -17.10 14.11
C CYS A 495 -40.45 -18.59 13.76
N ARG A 496 -39.25 -19.16 13.61
CA ARG A 496 -39.09 -20.60 13.33
C ARG A 496 -39.56 -21.46 14.50
N GLU A 497 -39.25 -21.08 15.73
CA GLU A 497 -39.70 -21.81 16.93
C GLU A 497 -41.22 -21.77 17.10
N ASN A 498 -41.87 -20.67 16.71
CA ASN A 498 -43.33 -20.51 16.79
C ASN A 498 -44.09 -21.23 15.65
N ILE A 499 -43.44 -21.52 14.52
CA ILE A 499 -44.05 -22.20 13.35
C ILE A 499 -43.75 -23.71 13.33
N ALA A 500 -42.82 -24.19 14.18
CA ALA A 500 -42.47 -25.61 14.23
C ALA A 500 -43.67 -26.48 14.70
N PRO A 501 -44.02 -27.56 13.98
CA PRO A 501 -45.14 -28.44 14.33
C PRO A 501 -44.94 -29.09 15.71
N GLU A 502 -46.02 -29.27 16.48
CA GLU A 502 -46.01 -29.69 17.89
C GLU A 502 -45.27 -30.99 18.20
N ASN A 503 -45.04 -31.85 17.20
CA ASN A 503 -44.32 -33.13 17.39
C ASN A 503 -42.85 -32.97 17.81
N ASN A 504 -42.22 -31.79 17.62
CA ASN A 504 -40.83 -31.56 18.05
C ASN A 504 -40.69 -30.81 19.40
N LYS A 505 -41.78 -30.38 20.04
CA LYS A 505 -41.70 -29.68 21.33
C LYS A 505 -41.27 -30.59 22.49
N ASN A 506 -41.52 -31.90 22.39
CA ASN A 506 -41.21 -32.86 23.47
C ASN A 506 -39.76 -33.33 23.50
N GLN A 507 -39.00 -33.21 22.40
CA GLN A 507 -37.58 -33.58 22.38
C GLN A 507 -36.67 -32.46 22.93
N ASN A 508 -37.03 -31.19 22.73
CA ASN A 508 -36.25 -30.05 23.23
C ASN A 508 -36.44 -29.76 24.73
N ASN A 509 -37.52 -30.23 25.34
CA ASN A 509 -37.75 -30.09 26.78
C ASN A 509 -36.95 -31.08 27.65
N LEU A 510 -36.38 -32.14 27.05
CA LEU A 510 -35.47 -33.05 27.76
C LEU A 510 -34.02 -32.54 27.84
N VAL A 511 -33.64 -31.61 26.96
CA VAL A 511 -32.28 -31.00 26.98
C VAL A 511 -32.23 -29.74 27.87
N LYS A 512 -33.35 -29.02 28.03
CA LYS A 512 -33.41 -27.78 28.83
C LYS A 512 -33.38 -27.97 30.36
N ASN A 513 -33.57 -29.19 30.88
CA ASN A 513 -33.65 -29.43 32.32
C ASN A 513 -32.30 -29.67 33.02
N ASN A 514 -31.17 -29.64 32.31
CA ASN A 514 -29.85 -29.89 32.92
C ASN A 514 -28.91 -28.68 33.03
N ASP A 515 -29.26 -27.51 32.49
CA ASP A 515 -28.34 -26.34 32.50
C ASP A 515 -29.01 -25.06 33.03
N VAL A 516 -29.62 -25.13 34.22
CA VAL A 516 -30.01 -23.93 34.97
C VAL A 516 -29.35 -23.96 36.33
N GLU A 517 -28.09 -23.53 36.37
CA GLU A 517 -27.46 -22.82 37.49
C GLU A 517 -26.05 -22.40 37.06
N ASP A 518 -25.90 -21.16 36.58
CA ASP A 518 -25.02 -20.15 37.17
C ASP A 518 -25.09 -18.84 36.35
N GLY A 519 -25.22 -17.72 37.06
CA GLY A 519 -25.33 -16.39 36.49
C GLY A 519 -23.96 -15.82 36.13
N GLY A 520 -23.87 -15.16 34.97
CA GLY A 520 -22.74 -14.28 34.66
C GLY A 520 -22.25 -14.37 33.22
N ASN A 521 -22.31 -13.24 32.50
CA ASN A 521 -21.58 -12.90 31.27
C ASN A 521 -20.92 -14.06 30.50
N LYS A 522 -21.64 -14.65 29.55
CA LYS A 522 -21.04 -15.35 28.41
C LYS A 522 -21.50 -14.70 27.11
N LEU A 523 -20.57 -13.96 26.52
CA LEU A 523 -20.56 -13.63 25.10
C LEU A 523 -20.72 -14.96 24.33
N PHE A 524 -21.75 -15.09 23.50
CA PHE A 524 -21.99 -16.30 22.71
C PHE A 524 -20.74 -16.61 21.86
N PHE A 525 -20.07 -17.71 22.20
CA PHE A 525 -19.08 -18.36 21.37
C PHE A 525 -19.79 -19.02 20.18
N ILE A 526 -19.31 -18.75 18.97
CA ILE A 526 -19.58 -19.58 17.79
C ILE A 526 -18.57 -20.74 17.87
N PRO A 527 -18.97 -22.02 17.83
CA PRO A 527 -18.01 -23.11 17.81
C PRO A 527 -17.21 -23.10 16.49
N ASN A 528 -15.89 -23.15 16.61
CA ASN A 528 -14.99 -23.52 15.53
C ASN A 528 -15.01 -25.05 15.39
N ASP A 529 -15.61 -25.58 14.33
CA ASP A 529 -15.41 -26.97 13.94
C ASP A 529 -14.03 -27.13 13.29
N SER A 530 -13.07 -27.59 14.08
CA SER A 530 -11.88 -28.30 13.58
C SER A 530 -11.28 -29.12 14.73
N ASN A 531 -11.77 -30.35 14.88
CA ASN A 531 -11.01 -31.54 15.28
C ASN A 531 -11.98 -32.68 15.66
N ALA A 532 -12.28 -33.55 14.70
CA ALA A 532 -12.69 -34.91 14.99
C ALA A 532 -12.07 -35.82 13.93
N THR A 533 -10.99 -36.48 14.32
CA THR A 533 -10.36 -37.58 13.61
C THR A 533 -11.34 -38.75 13.48
N SER A 534 -11.36 -39.32 12.28
CA SER A 534 -12.08 -40.52 11.87
C SER A 534 -11.72 -41.74 12.72
N ASN A 535 -12.72 -42.54 13.11
CA ASN A 535 -12.91 -43.93 12.64
C ASN A 535 -14.13 -44.59 13.32
N ASP A 536 -14.82 -45.41 12.51
CA ASP A 536 -15.73 -46.51 12.87
C ASP A 536 -17.21 -46.24 13.24
N VAL A 537 -18.08 -45.97 12.24
CA VAL A 537 -19.47 -46.51 12.15
C VAL A 537 -19.90 -46.57 10.65
N PRO A 538 -20.53 -47.64 10.13
CA PRO A 538 -20.84 -47.84 8.70
C PRO A 538 -22.11 -47.10 8.22
N PRO A 539 -22.34 -47.00 6.89
CA PRO A 539 -23.23 -45.98 6.31
C PRO A 539 -24.70 -46.43 6.29
N ILE A 540 -25.60 -45.48 6.57
CA ILE A 540 -27.03 -45.60 6.27
C ILE A 540 -27.36 -44.57 5.19
N SER A 541 -27.76 -45.10 4.04
CA SER A 541 -28.26 -44.41 2.86
C SER A 541 -29.55 -43.65 3.15
N TYR A 542 -29.63 -42.38 2.73
CA TYR A 542 -30.90 -41.73 2.42
C TYR A 542 -30.80 -41.03 1.07
N GLU A 543 -31.79 -41.33 0.23
CA GLU A 543 -31.93 -40.91 -1.16
C GLU A 543 -32.09 -39.40 -1.33
N SER A 544 -31.53 -38.95 -2.44
CA SER A 544 -31.64 -37.64 -3.08
C SER A 544 -33.08 -37.29 -3.47
N GLY A 545 -33.52 -36.09 -3.10
CA GLY A 545 -34.71 -35.44 -3.63
C GLY A 545 -34.45 -33.94 -3.79
N ASP A 546 -34.08 -33.52 -4.99
CA ASP A 546 -33.92 -32.13 -5.40
C ASP A 546 -35.25 -31.38 -5.33
N PHE A 547 -35.27 -30.21 -4.70
CA PHE A 547 -36.29 -29.19 -4.92
C PHE A 547 -35.62 -27.84 -5.17
N TYR A 548 -35.46 -27.54 -6.47
CA TYR A 548 -35.26 -26.19 -7.00
C TYR A 548 -36.50 -25.35 -6.71
N PHE A 549 -36.33 -24.17 -6.11
CA PHE A 549 -37.34 -23.11 -6.16
C PHE A 549 -36.93 -22.11 -7.24
N ASP A 550 -37.63 -22.19 -8.37
CA ASP A 550 -37.61 -21.19 -9.42
C ASP A 550 -38.49 -20.01 -9.00
N ALA A 551 -37.94 -18.81 -9.02
CA ALA A 551 -38.63 -17.57 -8.63
C ALA A 551 -38.88 -16.75 -9.91
N ASN A 552 -39.86 -17.19 -10.69
CA ASN A 552 -40.50 -16.40 -11.74
C ASN A 552 -41.88 -17.00 -12.05
N ASP A 553 -42.88 -16.63 -11.25
CA ASP A 553 -44.25 -16.49 -11.76
C ASP A 553 -45.05 -15.57 -10.83
N GLN A 554 -44.99 -14.27 -11.12
CA GLN A 554 -46.03 -13.35 -10.73
C GLN A 554 -47.15 -13.49 -11.75
N ASN A 555 -48.23 -14.19 -11.39
CA ASN A 555 -49.61 -13.94 -11.80
C ASN A 555 -50.44 -15.16 -11.37
N LEU A 556 -51.26 -15.02 -10.32
CA LEU A 556 -52.63 -15.54 -10.33
C LEU A 556 -53.36 -15.10 -9.06
N ASP A 557 -54.48 -14.48 -9.34
CA ASP A 557 -55.34 -13.69 -8.47
C ASP A 557 -56.15 -14.59 -7.51
N PHE A 558 -56.14 -14.21 -6.23
CA PHE A 558 -56.92 -14.83 -5.17
C PHE A 558 -58.31 -14.18 -5.15
N SER A 559 -59.33 -14.87 -5.67
CA SER A 559 -60.68 -14.92 -5.07
C SER A 559 -61.70 -15.55 -6.01
N LYS A 560 -62.27 -16.70 -5.64
CA LYS A 560 -63.61 -17.18 -6.04
C LYS A 560 -63.93 -18.51 -5.33
N THR A 561 -64.60 -18.42 -4.19
CA THR A 561 -65.62 -19.38 -3.73
C THR A 561 -66.30 -18.81 -2.49
N MET A 562 -67.32 -17.98 -2.67
CA MET A 562 -68.48 -17.89 -1.77
C MET A 562 -69.69 -17.46 -2.59
N GLY A 563 -70.83 -18.10 -2.31
CA GLY A 563 -72.01 -18.14 -3.17
C GLY A 563 -72.81 -16.83 -3.27
N GLU A 564 -73.61 -16.77 -4.34
CA GLU A 564 -74.80 -15.92 -4.47
C GLU A 564 -75.90 -16.34 -3.47
N PRO A 565 -76.94 -15.52 -3.15
CA PRO A 565 -77.67 -14.59 -4.04
C PRO A 565 -78.18 -13.29 -3.34
N PRO A 566 -79.20 -12.55 -3.83
CA PRO A 566 -79.16 -11.69 -5.00
C PRO A 566 -79.64 -10.23 -4.72
N GLN A 567 -79.60 -9.41 -5.77
CA GLN A 567 -80.45 -8.24 -6.07
C GLN A 567 -80.09 -6.82 -5.58
N GLN A 568 -80.17 -5.94 -6.60
CA GLN A 568 -80.69 -4.56 -6.62
C GLN A 568 -79.74 -3.37 -6.40
N THR A 569 -79.63 -2.60 -7.51
CA THR A 569 -79.67 -1.11 -7.61
C THR A 569 -78.59 -0.32 -6.89
N SER A 570 -78.06 0.79 -7.37
CA SER A 570 -78.14 1.56 -8.60
C SER A 570 -77.15 2.72 -8.38
N GLU A 571 -76.61 3.25 -9.48
CA GLU A 571 -76.26 4.67 -9.63
C GLU A 571 -75.03 5.29 -8.95
N LYS A 572 -74.30 6.01 -9.83
CA LYS A 572 -73.65 7.33 -9.67
C LYS A 572 -72.32 7.37 -8.91
N HIS A 573 -71.35 8.18 -9.29
CA HIS A 573 -70.90 8.86 -10.51
C HIS A 573 -69.64 9.64 -10.05
N PHE A 574 -68.65 9.77 -10.93
CA PHE A 574 -67.68 10.89 -11.01
C PHE A 574 -67.08 11.46 -9.70
N LYS A 575 -65.77 11.28 -9.53
CA LYS A 575 -64.76 12.24 -10.02
C LYS A 575 -63.36 11.66 -9.94
#